data_AF-A0A1G1VTY3-F1
#
_entry.id   AF-A0A1G1VTY3-F1
#
_cell.length_a   1.000
_cell.length_b   1.000
_cell.length_c   1.000
_cell.angle_alpha   90.00
_cell.angle_beta   90.00
_cell.angle_gamma   90.00
#
_symmetry.space_group_name_H-M   'P 1'
#
loop_
_entity.id
_entity.type
_entity.pdbx_description
1 polymer ?
#
loop_
_entity_poly.entity_id
_entity_poly.type
_entity_poly.pdbx_seq_one_letter_code
_entity_poly.pdbx_strand_id
1 'polypeptide(L)'
;MPPRNKKNHNNSRYILPEEKRGLKRKQGIEKESMKTVGEILKSARLKQGLKRIELAKKTRINLKYLQALENNEYDNLPEAAFVKGFIRNYANAVGLDPNQALAVFRRDYDQNIKGQVVPRELVPPSTEKRAIWTPKTTTIVGILSLAILLATYFFYQYKLLAGAPELEVIKPEEQARVSADITVEGKTDPQATLTINNQEVLVNPDGSFSQSLILPQGTRTITIKATSRSGKVRTIQRTITVVP
;
A
#
# COMPACT_ATOMS: atom_id res chain seq x y z
N MET A 1 1.91 -66.29 36.87
CA MET A 1 3.36 -66.57 36.87
C MET A 1 3.88 -66.58 35.41
N PRO A 2 5.16 -66.25 35.20
CA PRO A 2 5.77 -65.52 34.04
C PRO A 2 6.55 -66.50 33.09
N PRO A 3 7.57 -66.16 32.25
CA PRO A 3 8.25 -64.87 31.99
C PRO A 3 8.72 -64.49 30.55
N ARG A 4 8.86 -63.17 30.37
CA ARG A 4 9.96 -62.33 29.83
C ARG A 4 11.27 -63.00 29.32
N ASN A 5 11.80 -62.54 28.17
CA ASN A 5 13.22 -62.17 28.03
C ASN A 5 13.52 -61.20 26.86
N LYS A 6 14.43 -60.24 27.09
CA LYS A 6 15.01 -59.26 26.16
C LYS A 6 16.48 -59.63 25.89
N LYS A 7 17.06 -59.24 24.74
CA LYS A 7 18.43 -58.70 24.52
C LYS A 7 18.65 -58.55 22.99
N ASN A 8 18.88 -57.39 22.36
CA ASN A 8 19.94 -56.36 22.39
C ASN A 8 21.25 -56.67 21.61
N HIS A 9 21.60 -55.75 20.69
CA HIS A 9 22.91 -55.44 20.05
C HIS A 9 23.34 -56.42 18.93
N ASN A 10 23.91 -56.00 17.78
CA ASN A 10 24.98 -55.02 17.62
C ASN A 10 25.09 -54.51 16.17
N ASN A 11 25.44 -53.23 16.04
CA ASN A 11 25.62 -52.48 14.80
C ASN A 11 27.07 -52.64 14.31
N SER A 12 27.31 -53.22 13.13
CA SER A 12 28.64 -53.40 12.56
C SER A 12 28.88 -52.44 11.40
N ARG A 13 29.87 -51.56 11.58
CA ARG A 13 30.42 -50.66 10.57
C ARG A 13 31.02 -51.47 9.41
N TYR A 14 30.49 -51.29 8.21
CA TYR A 14 31.27 -51.49 6.99
C TYR A 14 31.57 -50.13 6.36
N ILE A 15 32.86 -49.82 6.34
CA ILE A 15 33.46 -48.64 5.72
C ILE A 15 33.34 -48.83 4.20
N LEU A 16 32.60 -47.95 3.52
CA LEU A 16 32.55 -47.90 2.06
C LEU A 16 33.70 -47.00 1.54
N PRO A 17 34.46 -47.41 0.51
CA PRO A 17 35.60 -46.66 -0.01
C PRO A 17 35.19 -45.27 -0.54
N GLU A 18 36.06 -44.25 -0.32
CA GLU A 18 35.89 -42.86 -0.78
C GLU A 18 35.82 -42.67 -2.31
N GLU A 19 35.91 -43.74 -3.10
CA GLU A 19 36.05 -43.70 -4.55
C GLU A 19 34.72 -43.43 -5.31
N LYS A 20 33.60 -43.26 -4.60
CA LYS A 20 32.30 -42.93 -5.20
C LYS A 20 31.94 -41.45 -5.21
N ARG A 21 32.93 -40.55 -5.19
CA ARG A 21 32.69 -39.09 -5.30
C ARG A 21 32.73 -38.56 -6.75
N GLY A 22 33.11 -39.39 -7.72
CA GLY A 22 33.32 -38.98 -9.12
C GLY A 22 32.23 -39.35 -10.14
N LEU A 23 31.19 -40.11 -9.78
CA LEU A 23 30.23 -40.66 -10.75
C LEU A 23 28.82 -40.05 -10.66
N LYS A 24 28.74 -38.71 -10.55
CA LYS A 24 27.47 -37.95 -10.64
C LYS A 24 27.49 -36.91 -11.78
N ARG A 25 27.98 -37.28 -12.97
CA ARG A 25 28.00 -36.39 -14.15
C ARG A 25 27.49 -36.96 -15.46
N LYS A 26 26.98 -38.19 -15.50
CA LYS A 26 26.40 -38.76 -16.72
C LYS A 26 25.04 -39.39 -16.46
N GLN A 27 24.06 -38.53 -16.30
CA GLN A 27 22.66 -38.80 -16.66
C GLN A 27 22.00 -37.43 -16.84
N GLY A 28 22.45 -36.73 -17.89
CA GLY A 28 21.67 -35.68 -18.50
C GLY A 28 20.47 -36.35 -19.16
N ILE A 29 19.29 -36.05 -18.66
CA ILE A 29 18.02 -36.40 -19.28
C ILE A 29 18.04 -35.80 -20.68
N GLU A 30 18.09 -36.65 -21.70
CA GLU A 30 17.87 -36.26 -23.09
C GLU A 30 16.41 -35.75 -23.15
N LYS A 31 16.24 -34.45 -22.93
CA LYS A 31 14.96 -33.77 -23.05
C LYS A 31 14.59 -33.91 -24.53
N GLU A 32 13.53 -34.66 -24.82
CA GLU A 32 12.92 -34.70 -26.14
C GLU A 32 12.81 -33.26 -26.67
N SER A 33 13.68 -32.88 -27.61
CA SER A 33 13.93 -31.48 -27.94
C SER A 33 12.72 -30.94 -28.69
N MET A 34 11.78 -30.33 -27.98
CA MET A 34 10.65 -29.66 -28.60
C MET A 34 11.18 -28.63 -29.59
N LYS A 35 10.83 -28.80 -30.87
CA LYS A 35 11.28 -27.91 -31.93
C LYS A 35 10.89 -26.46 -31.64
N THR A 36 11.82 -25.57 -31.94
CA THR A 36 11.59 -24.11 -31.93
C THR A 36 10.70 -23.70 -33.09
N VAL A 37 10.09 -22.51 -33.01
CA VAL A 37 9.30 -21.97 -34.13
C VAL A 37 10.13 -21.83 -35.41
N GLY A 38 11.42 -21.46 -35.29
CA GLY A 38 12.34 -21.33 -36.42
C GLY A 38 12.55 -22.65 -37.17
N GLU A 39 12.77 -23.73 -36.42
CA GLU A 39 12.94 -25.09 -36.98
C GLU A 39 11.66 -25.62 -37.62
N ILE A 40 10.50 -25.36 -37.01
CA ILE A 40 9.19 -25.74 -37.55
C ILE A 40 8.99 -25.05 -38.91
N LEU A 41 9.17 -23.73 -38.97
CA LEU A 41 9.03 -22.94 -40.21
C LEU A 41 10.03 -23.37 -41.28
N LYS A 42 11.31 -23.57 -40.91
CA LYS A 42 12.36 -24.05 -41.81
C LYS A 42 12.01 -25.41 -42.41
N SER A 43 11.54 -26.33 -41.58
CA SER A 43 11.16 -27.67 -42.05
C SER A 43 9.97 -27.64 -43.02
N ALA A 44 8.96 -26.80 -42.77
CA ALA A 44 7.83 -26.63 -43.67
C ALA A 44 8.25 -25.99 -45.00
N ARG A 45 9.13 -24.98 -44.98
CA ARG A 45 9.69 -24.40 -46.21
C ARG A 45 10.43 -25.43 -47.04
N LEU A 46 11.29 -26.24 -46.42
CA LEU A 46 12.05 -27.29 -47.11
C LEU A 46 11.14 -28.38 -47.69
N LYS A 47 10.07 -28.76 -46.99
CA LYS A 47 9.05 -29.70 -47.51
C LYS A 47 8.33 -29.18 -48.75
N GLN A 48 8.18 -27.86 -48.89
CA GLN A 48 7.63 -27.24 -50.09
C GLN A 48 8.68 -27.00 -51.19
N GLY A 49 9.95 -27.38 -50.97
CA GLY A 49 11.04 -27.13 -51.93
C GLY A 49 11.40 -25.66 -52.12
N LEU A 50 10.88 -24.76 -51.29
CA LEU A 50 11.06 -23.31 -51.46
C LEU A 50 12.44 -22.86 -51.02
N LYS A 51 13.13 -22.08 -51.85
CA LYS A 51 14.35 -21.38 -51.43
C LYS A 51 13.99 -20.22 -50.52
N ARG A 52 14.85 -19.92 -49.55
CA ARG A 52 14.64 -18.80 -48.61
C ARG A 52 14.47 -17.46 -49.34
N ILE A 53 15.17 -17.26 -50.46
CA ILE A 53 15.07 -16.07 -51.32
C ILE A 53 13.67 -15.93 -51.95
N GLU A 54 13.07 -17.04 -52.39
CA GLU A 54 11.72 -17.06 -52.96
C GLU A 54 10.69 -16.73 -51.89
N LEU A 55 10.86 -17.30 -50.69
CA LEU A 55 10.02 -16.98 -49.56
C LEU A 55 10.13 -15.51 -49.14
N ALA A 56 11.33 -14.94 -49.16
CA ALA A 56 11.56 -13.51 -48.89
C ALA A 56 10.75 -12.63 -49.85
N LYS A 57 10.77 -12.94 -51.16
CA LYS A 57 9.97 -12.24 -52.17
C LYS A 57 8.47 -12.39 -51.93
N LYS A 58 8.00 -13.62 -51.66
CA LYS A 58 6.58 -13.94 -51.43
C LYS A 58 6.01 -13.25 -50.20
N THR A 59 6.78 -13.18 -49.12
CA THR A 59 6.34 -12.63 -47.82
C THR A 59 6.68 -11.16 -47.63
N ARG A 60 7.50 -10.58 -48.52
CA ARG A 60 8.11 -9.25 -48.40
C ARG A 60 8.92 -9.06 -47.10
N ILE A 61 9.41 -10.16 -46.53
CA ILE A 61 10.29 -10.14 -45.37
C ILE A 61 11.74 -10.13 -45.87
N ASN A 62 12.57 -9.26 -45.31
CA ASN A 62 13.98 -9.22 -45.66
C ASN A 62 14.66 -10.59 -45.42
N LEU A 63 15.44 -11.05 -46.40
CA LEU A 63 16.13 -12.34 -46.38
C LEU A 63 16.92 -12.57 -45.08
N LYS A 64 17.58 -11.51 -44.57
CA LYS A 64 18.37 -11.57 -43.33
C LYS A 64 17.52 -11.96 -42.12
N TYR A 65 16.27 -11.52 -42.05
CA TYR A 65 15.37 -11.83 -40.94
C TYR A 65 14.78 -13.23 -41.05
N LEU A 66 14.52 -13.72 -42.26
CA LEU A 66 14.14 -15.13 -42.46
C LEU A 66 15.28 -16.08 -42.08
N GLN A 67 16.52 -15.69 -42.38
CA GLN A 67 17.70 -16.44 -41.96
C GLN A 67 17.83 -16.46 -40.43
N ALA A 68 17.78 -15.29 -39.80
CA ALA A 68 17.87 -15.17 -38.36
C ALA A 68 16.75 -15.97 -37.65
N LEU A 69 15.52 -15.89 -38.15
CA LEU A 69 14.38 -16.65 -37.62
C LEU A 69 14.57 -18.17 -37.74
N GLU A 70 15.09 -18.67 -38.87
CA GLU A 70 15.34 -20.10 -39.08
C GLU A 70 16.53 -20.65 -38.28
N ASN A 71 17.45 -19.78 -37.88
CA ASN A 71 18.66 -20.12 -37.13
C ASN A 71 18.53 -19.85 -35.62
N ASN A 72 17.38 -19.38 -35.15
CA ASN A 72 17.15 -18.94 -33.77
C ASN A 72 18.07 -17.77 -33.32
N GLU A 73 18.50 -16.92 -34.26
CA GLU A 73 19.33 -15.73 -34.00
C GLU A 73 18.44 -14.51 -33.71
N TYR A 74 17.68 -14.56 -32.61
CA TYR A 74 16.67 -13.53 -32.31
C TYR A 74 17.24 -12.14 -32.01
N ASP A 75 18.52 -12.04 -31.62
CA ASP A 75 19.23 -10.77 -31.45
C ASP A 75 19.39 -9.99 -32.76
N ASN A 76 19.35 -10.69 -33.90
CA ASN A 76 19.43 -10.10 -35.24
C ASN A 76 18.06 -9.71 -35.81
N LEU A 77 16.99 -9.89 -35.04
CA LEU A 77 15.62 -9.57 -35.46
C LEU A 77 15.19 -8.17 -34.99
N PRO A 78 14.24 -7.53 -35.68
CA PRO A 78 13.67 -6.25 -35.27
C PRO A 78 12.76 -6.42 -34.04
N GLU A 79 12.07 -5.34 -33.65
CA GLU A 79 11.11 -5.36 -32.54
C GLU A 79 10.10 -6.50 -32.67
N ALA A 80 9.70 -7.05 -31.53
CA ALA A 80 8.92 -8.26 -31.44
C ALA A 80 7.53 -8.17 -32.08
N ALA A 81 6.99 -6.96 -32.28
CA ALA A 81 5.77 -6.73 -33.07
C ALA A 81 5.98 -7.16 -34.54
N PHE A 82 7.10 -6.76 -35.14
CA PHE A 82 7.46 -7.16 -36.51
C PHE A 82 7.74 -8.66 -36.59
N VAL A 83 8.44 -9.24 -35.60
CA VAL A 83 8.73 -10.68 -35.57
C VAL A 83 7.45 -11.52 -35.54
N LYS A 84 6.46 -11.12 -34.73
CA LYS A 84 5.13 -11.76 -34.73
C LYS A 84 4.46 -11.68 -36.10
N GLY A 85 4.59 -10.54 -36.80
CA GLY A 85 4.14 -10.38 -38.18
C GLY A 85 4.87 -11.31 -39.15
N PHE A 86 6.19 -11.45 -39.02
CA PHE A 86 7.01 -12.32 -39.85
C PHE A 86 6.63 -13.79 -39.70
N ILE A 87 6.47 -14.25 -38.45
CA ILE A 87 6.05 -15.63 -38.16
C ILE A 87 4.69 -15.92 -38.78
N ARG A 88 3.72 -14.99 -38.66
CA ARG A 88 2.40 -15.15 -39.27
C ARG A 88 2.47 -15.26 -40.80
N ASN A 89 3.20 -14.35 -41.43
CA ASN A 89 3.33 -14.33 -42.90
C ASN A 89 4.11 -15.54 -43.42
N TYR A 90 5.15 -15.98 -42.71
CA TYR A 90 5.89 -17.20 -43.02
C TYR A 90 4.95 -18.40 -42.92
N ALA A 91 4.29 -18.62 -41.78
CA ALA A 91 3.38 -19.75 -41.56
C ALA A 91 2.31 -19.85 -42.66
N ASN A 92 1.66 -18.73 -42.98
CA ASN A 92 0.70 -18.64 -44.09
C ASN A 92 1.33 -19.05 -45.44
N ALA A 93 2.52 -18.54 -45.75
CA ALA A 93 3.18 -18.78 -47.02
C ALA A 93 3.59 -20.25 -47.23
N VAL A 94 3.79 -21.00 -46.13
CA VAL A 94 4.14 -22.43 -46.13
C VAL A 94 2.99 -23.35 -45.67
N GLY A 95 1.77 -22.83 -45.59
CA GLY A 95 0.57 -23.63 -45.30
C GLY A 95 0.47 -24.17 -43.88
N LEU A 96 1.14 -23.54 -42.91
CA LEU A 96 0.99 -23.85 -41.48
C LEU A 96 -0.04 -22.93 -40.82
N ASP A 97 -0.67 -23.39 -39.74
CA ASP A 97 -1.53 -22.56 -38.90
C ASP A 97 -0.68 -21.47 -38.20
N PRO A 98 -0.92 -20.17 -38.50
CA PRO A 98 -0.18 -19.08 -37.89
C PRO A 98 -0.37 -18.99 -36.38
N ASN A 99 -1.53 -19.40 -35.86
CA ASN A 99 -1.82 -19.34 -34.43
C ASN A 99 -0.98 -20.37 -33.68
N GLN A 100 -0.82 -21.57 -34.23
CA GLN A 100 0.07 -22.60 -33.67
C GLN A 100 1.53 -22.15 -33.69
N ALA A 101 2.00 -21.58 -34.81
CA ALA A 101 3.37 -21.06 -34.91
C ALA A 101 3.63 -19.94 -33.89
N LEU A 102 2.67 -19.02 -33.71
CA LEU A 102 2.75 -17.96 -32.71
C LEU A 102 2.67 -18.49 -31.27
N ALA A 103 1.91 -19.57 -31.02
CA ALA A 103 1.85 -20.21 -29.72
C ALA A 103 3.20 -20.83 -29.34
N VAL A 104 3.86 -21.54 -30.27
CA VAL A 104 5.22 -22.06 -30.07
C VAL A 104 6.20 -20.90 -29.79
N PHE A 105 6.11 -19.82 -30.55
CA PHE A 105 6.94 -18.64 -30.32
C PHE A 105 6.74 -18.03 -28.91
N ARG A 106 5.50 -17.91 -28.44
CA ARG A 106 5.16 -17.40 -27.09
C ARG A 106 5.55 -18.35 -25.96
N ARG A 107 5.79 -19.63 -26.25
CA ARG A 107 6.29 -20.60 -25.26
C ARG A 107 7.75 -20.30 -24.93
N ASP A 108 8.54 -20.03 -25.97
CA ASP A 108 10.00 -19.98 -25.87
C ASP A 108 10.56 -18.56 -25.67
N TYR A 109 9.81 -17.52 -26.09
CA TYR A 109 10.30 -16.14 -26.12
C TYR A 109 9.32 -15.12 -25.51
N ASP A 110 9.87 -14.02 -25.00
CA ASP A 110 9.14 -12.86 -24.48
C ASP A 110 9.74 -11.53 -24.99
N GLN A 111 9.11 -10.41 -24.66
CA GLN A 111 9.55 -9.07 -25.05
C GLN A 111 10.29 -8.39 -23.90
N ASN A 112 11.47 -7.82 -24.16
CA ASN A 112 12.17 -6.98 -23.17
C ASN A 112 11.58 -5.55 -23.10
N ILE A 113 12.06 -4.74 -22.17
CA ILE A 113 11.60 -3.33 -21.98
C ILE A 113 11.80 -2.48 -23.25
N LYS A 114 12.75 -2.84 -24.11
CA LYS A 114 13.03 -2.19 -25.40
C LYS A 114 12.20 -2.77 -26.57
N GLY A 115 11.28 -3.68 -26.31
CA GLY A 115 10.42 -4.31 -27.33
C GLY A 115 11.12 -5.36 -28.20
N GLN A 116 12.34 -5.79 -27.86
CA GLN A 116 13.09 -6.82 -28.60
C GLN A 116 12.72 -8.23 -28.12
N VAL A 117 12.92 -9.22 -29.00
CA VAL A 117 12.65 -10.63 -28.68
C VAL A 117 13.80 -11.21 -27.86
N VAL A 118 13.49 -11.76 -26.69
CA VAL A 118 14.48 -12.41 -25.82
C VAL A 118 13.95 -13.76 -25.33
N PRO A 119 14.82 -14.77 -25.09
CA PRO A 119 14.40 -16.02 -24.45
C PRO A 119 13.71 -15.76 -23.11
N ARG A 120 12.61 -16.46 -22.85
CA ARG A 120 11.80 -16.24 -21.64
C ARG A 120 12.60 -16.45 -20.33
N GLU A 121 13.59 -17.34 -20.35
CA GLU A 121 14.45 -17.60 -19.19
C GLU A 121 15.30 -16.39 -18.76
N LEU A 122 15.50 -15.42 -19.65
CA LEU A 122 16.31 -14.21 -19.41
C LEU A 122 15.49 -12.99 -19.00
N VAL A 123 14.15 -13.09 -18.96
CA VAL A 123 13.28 -12.00 -18.52
C VAL A 123 12.97 -12.19 -17.04
N PRO A 124 13.47 -11.34 -16.13
CA PRO A 124 13.05 -11.40 -14.74
C PRO A 124 11.53 -11.24 -14.65
N PRO A 125 10.83 -11.95 -13.76
CA PRO A 125 9.38 -11.80 -13.61
C PRO A 125 9.08 -10.33 -13.32
N SER A 126 8.40 -9.65 -14.25
CA SER A 126 8.07 -8.23 -14.12
C SER A 126 7.02 -8.08 -13.02
N THR A 127 7.47 -7.93 -11.78
CA THR A 127 6.65 -7.65 -10.60
C THR A 127 6.27 -6.17 -10.47
N GLU A 128 6.59 -5.34 -11.46
CA GLU A 128 6.20 -3.95 -11.43
C GLU A 128 4.77 -3.77 -11.94
N LYS A 129 3.82 -3.87 -11.00
CA LYS A 129 2.50 -3.27 -11.17
C LYS A 129 2.72 -1.77 -11.37
N ARG A 130 2.81 -1.34 -12.62
CA ARG A 130 2.86 0.09 -12.97
C ARG A 130 1.60 0.73 -12.41
N ALA A 131 1.76 1.61 -11.42
CA ALA A 131 0.69 2.49 -11.00
C ALA A 131 0.46 3.48 -12.14
N ILE A 132 -0.47 3.15 -13.02
CA ILE A 132 -0.82 4.01 -14.16
C ILE A 132 -1.69 5.12 -13.59
N TRP A 133 -1.05 6.21 -13.15
CA TRP A 133 -1.76 7.42 -12.76
C TRP A 133 -2.59 7.87 -13.97
N THR A 134 -3.92 7.70 -13.89
CA THR A 134 -4.85 8.10 -14.94
C THR A 134 -5.43 9.48 -14.63
N PRO A 135 -5.86 10.27 -15.63
CA PRO A 135 -6.55 11.54 -15.40
C PRO A 135 -7.77 11.41 -14.47
N LYS A 136 -8.43 10.25 -14.45
CA LYS A 136 -9.55 9.97 -13.53
C LYS A 136 -9.08 9.92 -12.08
N THR A 137 -7.92 9.32 -11.81
CA THR A 137 -7.35 9.25 -10.46
C THR A 137 -6.86 10.60 -9.95
N THR A 138 -6.28 11.48 -10.80
CA THR A 138 -5.97 12.87 -10.39
C THR A 138 -7.23 13.64 -10.01
N THR A 139 -8.32 13.51 -10.77
CA THR A 139 -9.58 14.20 -10.48
C THR A 139 -10.20 13.74 -9.15
N ILE A 140 -10.22 12.43 -8.90
CA ILE A 140 -10.73 11.88 -7.63
C ILE A 140 -9.90 12.38 -6.44
N VAL A 141 -8.57 12.34 -6.54
CA VAL A 141 -7.67 12.85 -5.50
C VAL A 141 -7.90 14.35 -5.27
N GLY A 142 -8.08 15.12 -6.34
CA GLY A 142 -8.40 16.55 -6.27
C GLY A 142 -9.70 16.83 -5.51
N ILE A 143 -10.79 16.14 -5.87
CA ILE A 143 -12.09 16.29 -5.20
C ILE A 143 -12.00 15.90 -3.72
N LEU A 144 -11.33 14.78 -3.40
CA LEU A 144 -11.12 14.36 -2.01
C LEU A 144 -10.31 15.38 -1.22
N SER A 145 -9.26 15.94 -1.80
CA SER A 145 -8.45 16.98 -1.15
C SER A 145 -9.26 18.24 -0.84
N LEU A 146 -10.13 18.66 -1.78
CA LEU A 146 -11.02 19.80 -1.59
C LEU A 146 -12.08 19.51 -0.52
N ALA A 147 -12.67 18.32 -0.53
CA ALA A 147 -13.64 17.91 0.49
C ALA A 147 -13.02 17.88 1.90
N ILE A 148 -11.78 17.39 2.03
CA ILE A 148 -11.04 17.38 3.31
C ILE A 148 -10.74 18.80 3.78
N LEU A 149 -10.30 19.69 2.89
CA LEU A 149 -10.07 21.10 3.21
C LEU A 149 -11.35 21.78 3.71
N LEU A 150 -12.47 21.59 3.01
CA LEU A 150 -13.76 22.13 3.42
C LEU A 150 -14.23 21.55 4.76
N ALA A 151 -14.11 20.23 4.96
CA ALA A 151 -14.48 19.58 6.21
C ALA A 151 -13.65 20.12 7.39
N THR A 152 -12.34 20.31 7.19
CA THR A 152 -11.44 20.88 8.19
C THR A 152 -11.82 22.31 8.53
N TYR A 153 -12.10 23.14 7.52
CA TYR A 153 -12.55 24.51 7.69
C TYR A 153 -13.88 24.59 8.47
N PHE A 154 -14.88 23.81 8.08
CA PHE A 154 -16.17 23.78 8.79
C PHE A 154 -16.03 23.25 10.22
N PHE A 155 -15.15 22.27 10.46
CA PHE A 155 -14.88 21.78 11.81
C PHE A 155 -14.25 22.86 12.69
N TYR A 156 -13.28 23.61 12.15
CA TYR A 156 -12.68 24.75 12.85
C TYR A 156 -13.73 25.82 13.17
N GLN A 157 -14.59 26.15 12.21
CA GLN A 157 -15.67 27.11 12.41
C GLN A 157 -16.71 26.62 13.44
N TYR A 158 -17.06 25.34 13.42
CA TYR A 158 -17.93 24.73 14.44
C TYR A 158 -17.31 24.80 15.83
N LYS A 159 -16.00 24.54 15.96
CA LYS A 159 -15.28 24.63 17.25
C LYS A 159 -15.32 26.05 17.85
N LEU A 160 -15.24 27.09 17.01
CA LEU A 160 -15.35 28.48 17.44
C LEU A 160 -16.73 28.85 17.97
N LEU A 161 -17.80 28.34 17.34
CA LEU A 161 -19.18 28.70 17.72
C LEU A 161 -19.79 27.79 18.78
N ALA A 162 -19.45 26.49 18.77
CA ALA A 162 -20.08 25.46 19.62
C ALA A 162 -19.14 24.94 20.72
N GLY A 163 -18.13 25.74 21.08
CA GLY A 163 -17.21 25.47 22.19
C GLY A 163 -17.88 25.61 23.56
N ALA A 164 -17.21 25.10 24.59
CA ALA A 164 -17.57 25.46 25.97
C ALA A 164 -17.31 26.96 26.19
N PRO A 165 -18.11 27.64 27.02
CA PRO A 165 -17.91 29.07 27.27
C PRO A 165 -16.52 29.29 27.85
N GLU A 166 -15.91 30.41 27.51
CA GLU A 166 -14.70 30.85 28.20
C GLU A 166 -15.05 31.08 29.67
N LEU A 167 -14.19 30.61 30.58
CA LEU A 167 -14.36 30.79 32.01
C LEU A 167 -12.96 30.98 32.60
N GLU A 168 -12.75 32.13 33.19
CA GLU A 168 -11.54 32.53 33.87
C GLU A 168 -11.90 33.00 35.27
N VAL A 169 -11.25 32.42 36.28
CA VAL A 169 -11.45 32.80 37.68
C VAL A 169 -10.23 33.59 38.13
N ILE A 170 -10.42 34.90 38.30
CA ILE A 170 -9.38 35.86 38.70
C ILE A 170 -9.13 35.76 40.21
N LYS A 171 -10.20 35.64 41.01
CA LYS A 171 -10.11 35.42 42.45
C LYS A 171 -11.13 34.39 42.94
N PRO A 172 -10.81 33.63 43.99
CA PRO A 172 -9.48 33.47 44.57
C PRO A 172 -8.54 32.67 43.66
N GLU A 173 -7.24 32.86 43.89
CA GLU A 173 -6.20 32.00 43.31
C GLU A 173 -6.24 30.59 43.90
N GLU A 174 -5.62 29.65 43.21
CA GLU A 174 -5.49 28.27 43.70
C GLU A 174 -4.70 28.25 45.01
N GLN A 175 -5.20 27.52 46.01
CA GLN A 175 -4.61 27.37 47.34
C GLN A 175 -4.48 28.68 48.14
N ALA A 176 -5.22 29.72 47.76
CA ALA A 176 -5.19 30.99 48.48
C ALA A 176 -5.67 30.82 49.94
N ARG A 177 -5.04 31.57 50.84
CA ARG A 177 -5.47 31.75 52.23
C ARG A 177 -6.32 33.02 52.32
N VAL A 178 -7.56 32.88 52.75
CA VAL A 178 -8.59 33.93 52.69
C VAL A 178 -9.42 33.95 53.97
N SER A 179 -10.06 35.08 54.25
CA SER A 179 -11.03 35.21 55.35
C SER A 179 -12.33 34.45 55.03
N ALA A 180 -13.22 34.37 56.01
CA ALA A 180 -14.53 33.72 55.86
C ALA A 180 -15.40 34.38 54.78
N ASP A 181 -15.26 35.69 54.58
CA ASP A 181 -15.91 36.46 53.52
C ASP A 181 -15.00 36.55 52.29
N ILE A 182 -15.37 35.83 51.23
CA ILE A 182 -14.58 35.78 50.01
C ILE A 182 -15.39 36.23 48.82
N THR A 183 -14.82 37.12 48.02
CA THR A 183 -15.37 37.51 46.74
C THR A 183 -14.75 36.66 45.64
N VAL A 184 -15.59 35.88 44.96
CA VAL A 184 -15.20 35.12 43.77
C VAL A 184 -15.41 36.02 42.56
N GLU A 185 -14.33 36.31 41.85
CA GLU A 185 -14.33 37.23 40.71
C GLU A 185 -13.75 36.54 39.48
N GLY A 186 -14.29 36.86 38.31
CA GLY A 186 -13.79 36.30 37.08
C GLY A 186 -14.48 36.86 35.85
N LYS A 187 -14.18 36.23 34.72
CA LYS A 187 -14.81 36.52 33.44
C LYS A 187 -15.31 35.24 32.80
N THR A 188 -16.44 35.35 32.12
CA THR A 188 -17.05 34.29 31.33
C THR A 188 -17.78 34.89 30.13
N ASP A 189 -18.24 34.05 29.22
CA ASP A 189 -19.16 34.47 28.15
C ASP A 189 -20.40 35.19 28.75
N PRO A 190 -20.74 36.43 28.32
CA PRO A 190 -21.90 37.19 28.82
C PRO A 190 -23.25 36.49 28.65
N GLN A 191 -23.36 35.51 27.73
CA GLN A 191 -24.58 34.73 27.52
C GLN A 191 -24.54 33.35 28.20
N ALA A 192 -23.53 33.06 29.02
CA ALA A 192 -23.46 31.82 29.78
C ALA A 192 -24.20 31.92 31.12
N THR A 193 -24.86 30.83 31.51
CA THR A 193 -25.36 30.66 32.88
C THR A 193 -24.21 30.25 33.77
N LEU A 194 -23.91 31.05 34.79
CA LEU A 194 -22.85 30.80 35.75
C LEU A 194 -23.42 30.27 37.06
N THR A 195 -22.77 29.24 37.63
CA THR A 195 -23.08 28.73 38.97
C THR A 195 -21.81 28.65 39.80
N ILE A 196 -21.92 29.03 41.08
CA ILE A 196 -20.86 28.92 42.08
C ILE A 196 -21.43 28.09 43.24
N ASN A 197 -20.81 26.94 43.53
CA ASN A 197 -21.32 25.98 44.53
C ASN A 197 -22.81 25.62 44.32
N ASN A 198 -23.21 25.41 43.07
CA ASN A 198 -24.59 25.12 42.62
C ASN A 198 -25.59 26.28 42.78
N GLN A 199 -25.16 27.47 43.20
CA GLN A 199 -26.00 28.67 43.23
C GLN A 199 -25.75 29.49 41.95
N GLU A 200 -26.83 29.95 41.30
CA GLU A 200 -26.76 30.76 40.09
C GLU A 200 -26.26 32.18 40.39
N VAL A 201 -25.37 32.69 39.54
CA VAL A 201 -24.74 34.01 39.67
C VAL A 201 -24.92 34.76 38.36
N LEU A 202 -25.31 36.03 38.45
CA LEU A 202 -25.49 36.89 37.29
C LEU A 202 -24.12 37.27 36.69
N VAL A 203 -24.05 37.21 35.37
CA VAL A 203 -22.90 37.67 34.59
C VAL A 203 -23.25 39.03 34.01
N ASN A 204 -22.34 40.00 34.16
CA ASN A 204 -22.51 41.33 33.61
C ASN A 204 -22.39 41.32 32.07
N PRO A 205 -22.90 42.35 31.36
CA PRO A 205 -22.78 42.44 29.90
C PRO A 205 -21.34 42.47 29.37
N ASP A 206 -20.37 42.86 30.21
CA ASP A 206 -18.93 42.83 29.90
C ASP A 206 -18.27 41.47 30.16
N GLY A 207 -19.07 40.47 30.57
CA GLY A 207 -18.63 39.11 30.89
C GLY A 207 -18.07 38.96 32.30
N SER A 208 -17.97 40.04 33.08
CA SER A 208 -17.48 39.95 34.46
C SER A 208 -18.54 39.35 35.39
N PHE A 209 -18.09 38.65 36.43
CA PHE A 209 -18.94 38.23 37.52
C PHE A 209 -18.22 38.46 38.85
N SER A 210 -19.01 38.73 39.88
CA SER A 210 -18.53 38.87 41.25
C SER A 210 -19.59 38.37 42.21
N GLN A 211 -19.22 37.46 43.10
CA GLN A 211 -20.12 36.90 44.11
C GLN A 211 -19.39 36.77 45.43
N SER A 212 -19.94 37.36 46.47
CA SER A 212 -19.46 37.15 47.84
C SER A 212 -20.04 35.84 48.40
N LEU A 213 -19.17 35.04 48.98
CA LEU A 213 -19.49 33.81 49.69
C LEU A 213 -19.01 33.92 51.13
N ILE A 214 -19.77 33.34 52.05
CA ILE A 214 -19.34 33.14 53.43
C ILE A 214 -19.04 31.66 53.59
N LEU A 215 -17.79 31.33 53.89
CA LEU A 215 -17.33 29.94 53.98
C LEU A 215 -16.87 29.60 55.41
N PRO A 216 -17.17 28.40 55.91
CA PRO A 216 -16.62 27.92 57.17
C PRO A 216 -15.10 27.78 57.12
N GLN A 217 -14.47 27.84 58.29
CA GLN A 217 -13.02 27.66 58.42
C GLN A 217 -12.52 26.30 57.89
N GLY A 218 -11.25 26.29 57.48
CA GLY A 218 -10.55 25.13 56.94
C GLY A 218 -10.50 25.09 55.41
N THR A 219 -10.05 23.96 54.87
CA THR A 219 -9.88 23.79 53.42
C THR A 219 -11.22 23.57 52.73
N ARG A 220 -11.54 24.40 51.73
CA ARG A 220 -12.78 24.35 50.95
C ARG A 220 -12.48 24.35 49.47
N THR A 221 -13.35 23.71 48.69
CA THR A 221 -13.28 23.75 47.23
C THR A 221 -14.48 24.52 46.71
N ILE A 222 -14.22 25.60 45.97
CA ILE A 222 -15.23 26.36 45.26
C ILE A 222 -15.35 25.75 43.87
N THR A 223 -16.56 25.38 43.47
CA THR A 223 -16.84 24.89 42.12
C THR A 223 -17.54 25.99 41.33
N ILE A 224 -16.87 26.49 40.28
CA ILE A 224 -17.39 27.48 39.35
C ILE A 224 -17.71 26.76 38.04
N LYS A 225 -18.96 26.80 37.61
CA LYS A 225 -19.42 26.13 36.40
C LYS A 225 -20.17 27.12 35.51
N ALA A 226 -19.65 27.32 34.31
CA ALA A 226 -20.27 28.11 33.26
C ALA A 226 -20.89 27.18 32.20
N THR A 227 -22.13 27.46 31.81
CA THR A 227 -22.87 26.69 30.80
C THR A 227 -23.31 27.63 29.69
N SER A 228 -22.86 27.37 28.45
CA SER A 228 -23.27 28.15 27.26
C SER A 228 -24.73 27.88 26.89
N ARG A 229 -25.32 28.73 26.05
CA ARG A 229 -26.65 28.54 25.46
C ARG A 229 -26.81 27.20 24.73
N SER A 230 -25.73 26.67 24.15
CA SER A 230 -25.72 25.36 23.48
C SER A 230 -25.62 24.15 24.43
N GLY A 231 -25.57 24.39 25.75
CA GLY A 231 -25.46 23.35 26.78
C GLY A 231 -24.03 22.85 27.00
N LYS A 232 -23.01 23.42 26.33
CA LYS A 232 -21.60 23.10 26.63
C LYS A 232 -21.19 23.72 27.96
N VAL A 233 -20.47 22.94 28.75
CA VAL A 233 -20.10 23.27 30.13
C VAL A 233 -18.58 23.42 30.24
N ARG A 234 -18.15 24.43 30.99
CA ARG A 234 -16.78 24.54 31.52
C ARG A 234 -16.85 24.64 33.04
N THR A 235 -16.02 23.86 33.73
CA THR A 235 -15.96 23.84 35.19
C THR A 235 -14.53 24.09 35.65
N ILE A 236 -14.38 24.99 36.60
CA ILE A 236 -13.13 25.29 37.30
C ILE A 236 -13.37 25.07 38.78
N GLN A 237 -12.45 24.36 39.43
CA GLN A 237 -12.44 24.19 40.88
C GLN A 237 -11.26 24.95 41.45
N ARG A 238 -11.49 25.70 42.53
CA ARG A 238 -10.47 26.38 43.31
C ARG A 238 -10.47 25.83 44.72
N THR A 239 -9.38 25.23 45.16
CA THR A 239 -9.21 24.86 46.57
C THR A 239 -8.60 26.02 47.32
N ILE A 240 -9.21 26.45 48.42
CA ILE A 240 -8.76 27.56 49.26
C ILE A 240 -8.71 27.12 50.72
N THR A 241 -7.93 27.83 51.54
CA THR A 241 -7.90 27.64 53.00
C THR A 241 -8.47 28.87 53.69
N VAL A 242 -9.62 28.69 54.33
CA VAL A 242 -10.28 29.75 55.10
C VAL A 242 -9.66 29.82 56.49
N VAL A 243 -9.04 30.95 56.78
CA VAL A 243 -8.40 31.25 58.07
C VAL A 243 -9.30 32.18 58.90
N PRO A 244 -9.20 32.12 60.25
CA PRO A 244 -9.93 33.00 61.15
C PRO A 244 -9.67 34.48 60.92
#